data_AF-A0A7S1EEY7-F1
#
_entry.id   AF-A0A7S1EEY7-F1
#
_cell.length_a   1.000
_cell.length_b   1.000
_cell.length_c   1.000
_cell.angle_alpha   90.00
_cell.angle_beta   90.00
_cell.angle_gamma   90.00
#
_symmetry.space_group_name_H-M   'P 1'
#
loop_
_entity.id
_entity.type
_entity.pdbx_description
1 polymer ?
#
loop_
_entity_poly.entity_id
_entity_poly.type
_entity_poly.pdbx_seq_one_letter_code
_entity_poly.pdbx_strand_id
1 'polypeptide(L)'
;VAYATPGVKQQGVDWRERAVAYEDMCRKYVEKYLKGVENFIQASGLEARVNEWQAKLEPKLQEEERREAFDIHTYGDKVKQLVSKRSTEHEVPFSAAVAGMQKYDVCRAFLATLQLANDGNVELSFNASHDSSSLHLKLVHDEDMHAAMVHSYVAPSILSARKKKQKGPGFTTGLEEVISRMPDLMEQRMKGSEVSEEVG
;
A
#
# COMPACT_ATOMS: atom_id res chain seq x y z
N VAL A 1 10.64 -69.57 -82.97
CA VAL A 1 10.59 -68.34 -82.17
C VAL A 1 9.60 -68.57 -81.05
N ALA A 2 10.08 -68.78 -79.82
CA ALA A 2 9.24 -69.04 -78.65
C ALA A 2 9.12 -67.75 -77.84
N TYR A 3 7.91 -67.22 -77.69
CA TYR A 3 7.63 -66.08 -76.82
C TYR A 3 7.33 -66.63 -75.43
N ALA A 4 8.29 -66.53 -74.51
CA ALA A 4 8.07 -66.83 -73.11
C ALA A 4 7.40 -65.63 -72.44
N THR A 5 6.13 -65.77 -72.07
CA THR A 5 5.43 -64.82 -71.23
C THR A 5 5.98 -64.93 -69.79
N PRO A 6 6.48 -63.85 -69.16
CA PRO A 6 6.96 -63.94 -67.79
C PRO A 6 5.78 -64.17 -66.85
N GLY A 7 5.87 -65.20 -66.01
CA GLY A 7 4.87 -65.50 -65.00
C GLY A 7 4.70 -64.33 -64.04
N VAL A 8 3.52 -63.72 -64.06
CA VAL A 8 3.07 -62.79 -63.01
C VAL A 8 2.93 -63.62 -61.74
N LYS A 9 3.93 -63.53 -60.85
CA LYS A 9 3.83 -64.07 -59.50
C LYS A 9 2.74 -63.28 -58.78
N GLN A 10 1.56 -63.87 -58.63
CA GLN A 10 0.56 -63.34 -57.69
C GLN A 10 1.19 -63.42 -56.30
N GLN A 11 1.61 -62.27 -55.77
CA GLN A 11 1.94 -62.12 -54.36
C GLN A 11 0.63 -62.29 -53.59
N GLY A 12 0.41 -63.51 -53.09
CA GLY A 12 -0.70 -63.80 -52.18
C GLY A 12 -0.54 -62.92 -50.96
N VAL A 13 -1.44 -61.96 -50.80
CA VAL A 13 -1.52 -61.12 -49.61
C VAL A 13 -1.84 -62.05 -48.45
N ASP A 14 -1.01 -62.10 -47.41
CA ASP A 14 -1.37 -62.80 -46.18
C ASP A 14 -2.42 -61.97 -45.43
N TRP A 15 -3.68 -62.33 -45.66
CA TRP A 15 -4.84 -61.67 -45.06
C TRP A 15 -4.82 -61.74 -43.53
N ARG A 16 -4.12 -62.71 -42.94
CA ARG A 16 -3.97 -62.84 -41.50
C ARG A 16 -3.07 -61.76 -40.93
N GLU A 17 -1.93 -61.50 -41.57
CA GLU A 17 -1.00 -60.44 -41.16
C GLU A 17 -1.66 -59.06 -41.23
N ARG A 18 -2.42 -58.78 -42.30
CA ARG A 18 -3.17 -57.53 -42.42
C ARG A 18 -4.30 -57.41 -41.41
N ALA A 19 -4.97 -58.52 -41.06
CA ALA A 19 -6.01 -58.53 -40.04
C ALA A 19 -5.42 -58.22 -38.65
N VAL A 20 -4.29 -58.83 -38.30
CA VAL A 20 -3.57 -58.56 -37.03
C VAL A 20 -3.08 -57.11 -36.99
N ALA A 21 -2.51 -56.60 -38.07
CA ALA A 21 -2.06 -55.21 -38.13
C ALA A 21 -3.22 -54.20 -37.98
N TYR A 22 -4.39 -54.51 -38.56
CA TYR A 22 -5.59 -53.70 -38.37
C TYR A 22 -6.10 -53.77 -36.93
N GLU A 23 -6.14 -54.97 -36.35
CA GLU A 23 -6.55 -55.18 -34.96
C GLU A 23 -5.64 -54.40 -34.00
N ASP A 24 -4.33 -54.43 -34.20
CA ASP A 24 -3.36 -53.67 -33.40
C ASP A 24 -3.55 -52.15 -33.53
N MET A 25 -3.88 -51.66 -34.73
CA MET A 25 -4.19 -50.24 -34.94
C MET A 25 -5.49 -49.84 -34.24
N CYS A 26 -6.53 -50.67 -34.33
CA CYS A 26 -7.79 -50.48 -33.61
C CYS A 26 -7.56 -50.48 -32.09
N ARG A 27 -6.77 -51.43 -31.57
CA ARG A 27 -6.40 -51.54 -30.16
C ARG A 27 -5.70 -50.27 -29.67
N LYS A 28 -4.67 -49.82 -30.39
CA LYS A 28 -3.95 -48.56 -30.09
C LYS A 28 -4.87 -47.34 -30.12
N TYR A 29 -5.79 -47.29 -31.06
CA TYR A 29 -6.75 -46.18 -31.16
C TYR A 29 -7.72 -46.16 -29.98
N VAL A 30 -8.28 -47.32 -29.61
CA VAL A 30 -9.17 -47.46 -28.45
C VAL A 30 -8.44 -47.13 -27.15
N GLU A 31 -7.21 -47.61 -26.96
CA GLU A 31 -6.39 -47.27 -25.79
C GLU A 31 -6.14 -45.76 -25.69
N LYS A 32 -5.79 -45.11 -26.80
CA LYS A 32 -5.61 -43.66 -26.85
C LYS A 32 -6.91 -42.93 -26.51
N TYR A 33 -8.04 -43.39 -27.02
CA TYR A 33 -9.35 -42.82 -26.72
C TYR A 33 -9.71 -42.96 -25.24
N LEU A 34 -9.58 -44.16 -24.66
CA LEU A 34 -9.85 -44.41 -23.24
C LEU A 34 -8.95 -43.56 -22.32
N LYS A 35 -7.67 -43.42 -22.67
CA LYS A 35 -6.76 -42.51 -21.95
C LYS A 35 -7.20 -41.04 -22.04
N GLY A 36 -7.73 -40.63 -23.20
CA GLY A 36 -8.32 -39.31 -23.38
C GLY A 36 -9.56 -39.09 -22.51
N VAL A 37 -10.43 -40.10 -22.42
CA VAL A 37 -11.63 -40.07 -21.57
C VAL A 37 -11.25 -39.99 -20.09
N GLU A 38 -10.29 -40.79 -19.62
CA GLU A 38 -9.81 -40.72 -18.22
C GLU A 38 -9.30 -39.31 -17.89
N ASN A 39 -8.45 -38.74 -18.75
CA ASN A 39 -7.96 -37.37 -18.57
C ASN A 39 -9.10 -36.35 -18.54
N PHE A 40 -10.11 -36.51 -19.40
CA PHE A 40 -11.28 -35.64 -19.43
C PHE A 40 -12.12 -35.75 -18.15
N ILE A 41 -12.33 -36.96 -17.63
CA ILE A 41 -13.04 -37.18 -16.35
C ILE A 41 -12.30 -36.50 -15.21
N GLN A 42 -10.97 -36.66 -15.14
CA GLN A 42 -10.15 -36.02 -14.10
C GLN A 42 -10.16 -34.48 -14.22
N ALA A 43 -10.02 -33.96 -15.44
CA ALA A 43 -10.09 -32.52 -15.71
C ALA A 43 -11.47 -31.95 -15.31
N SER A 44 -12.56 -32.64 -15.67
CA SER A 44 -13.93 -32.26 -15.31
C SER A 44 -14.16 -32.31 -13.80
N GLY A 45 -13.59 -33.29 -13.09
CA GLY A 45 -13.65 -33.36 -11.64
C GLY A 45 -12.92 -32.21 -10.95
N LEU A 46 -11.76 -31.81 -11.47
CA LEU A 46 -11.04 -30.63 -10.99
C LEU A 46 -11.84 -29.35 -11.25
N GLU A 47 -12.36 -29.17 -12.46
CA GLU A 47 -13.21 -28.03 -12.83
C GLU A 47 -14.45 -27.93 -11.93
N ALA A 48 -15.14 -29.05 -11.67
CA ALA A 48 -16.29 -29.07 -10.77
C ALA A 48 -15.92 -28.58 -9.37
N ARG A 49 -14.78 -29.02 -8.83
CA ARG A 49 -14.30 -28.61 -7.50
C ARG A 49 -13.87 -27.15 -7.46
N VAL A 50 -13.21 -26.65 -8.52
CA VAL A 50 -12.85 -25.24 -8.65
C VAL A 50 -14.10 -24.38 -8.73
N ASN A 51 -15.08 -24.77 -9.55
CA ASN A 51 -16.37 -24.09 -9.66
C ASN A 51 -17.12 -24.07 -8.32
N GLU A 52 -17.13 -25.18 -7.57
CA GLU A 52 -17.74 -25.23 -6.24
C GLU A 52 -17.04 -24.29 -5.25
N TRP A 53 -15.70 -24.26 -5.26
CA TRP A 53 -14.94 -23.35 -4.43
C TRP A 53 -15.17 -21.89 -4.82
N GLN A 54 -15.17 -21.57 -6.12
CA GLN A 54 -15.48 -20.22 -6.62
C GLN A 54 -16.89 -19.80 -6.22
N ALA A 55 -17.89 -20.66 -6.40
CA ALA A 55 -19.27 -20.37 -6.01
C ALA A 55 -19.42 -20.05 -4.50
N LYS A 56 -18.56 -20.64 -3.64
CA LYS A 56 -18.53 -20.34 -2.20
C LYS A 56 -17.75 -19.06 -1.87
N LEU A 57 -16.68 -18.76 -2.61
CA LEU A 57 -15.77 -17.66 -2.31
C LEU A 57 -16.23 -16.33 -2.94
N GLU A 58 -16.67 -16.37 -4.19
CA GLU A 58 -17.14 -15.22 -4.96
C GLU A 58 -18.10 -14.31 -4.16
N PRO A 59 -19.17 -14.82 -3.50
CA PRO A 59 -20.06 -13.94 -2.72
C PRO A 59 -19.36 -13.27 -1.54
N LYS A 60 -18.34 -13.92 -0.93
CA LYS A 60 -17.57 -13.32 0.18
C LYS A 60 -16.63 -12.23 -0.32
N LEU A 61 -16.03 -12.42 -1.49
CA LEU A 61 -15.16 -11.42 -2.12
C LEU A 61 -15.96 -10.20 -2.57
N GLN A 62 -17.10 -10.41 -3.24
CA GLN A 62 -17.99 -9.33 -3.64
C GLN A 62 -18.54 -8.54 -2.43
N GLU A 63 -18.83 -9.24 -1.33
CA GLU A 63 -19.23 -8.59 -0.09
C GLU A 63 -18.13 -7.69 0.48
N GLU A 64 -16.86 -8.11 0.43
CA GLU A 64 -15.73 -7.31 0.91
C GLU A 64 -15.39 -6.17 -0.05
N GLU A 65 -15.45 -6.41 -1.36
CA GLU A 65 -15.19 -5.40 -2.39
C GLU A 65 -16.24 -4.28 -2.39
N ARG A 66 -17.48 -4.60 -2.01
CA ARG A 66 -18.52 -3.58 -1.82
C ARG A 66 -18.27 -2.69 -0.59
N ARG A 67 -17.44 -3.13 0.37
CA ARG A 67 -17.16 -2.33 1.56
C ARG A 67 -16.23 -1.19 1.23
N GLU A 68 -16.44 -0.09 1.93
CA GLU A 68 -15.58 1.07 1.83
C GLU A 68 -14.14 0.72 2.24
N ALA A 69 -13.17 1.28 1.52
CA ALA A 69 -11.76 1.18 1.86
C ALA A 69 -11.53 1.67 3.30
N PHE A 70 -10.61 1.04 4.02
CA PHE A 70 -10.29 1.48 5.37
C PHE A 70 -9.44 2.75 5.33
N ASP A 71 -9.99 3.84 5.84
CA ASP A 71 -9.29 5.08 6.11
C ASP A 71 -9.24 5.32 7.63
N ILE A 72 -8.03 5.34 8.18
CA ILE A 72 -7.80 5.47 9.61
C ILE A 72 -8.28 6.82 10.17
N HIS A 73 -8.18 7.90 9.39
CA HIS A 73 -8.59 9.24 9.82
C HIS A 73 -10.11 9.35 9.84
N THR A 74 -10.78 8.83 8.80
CA THR A 74 -12.23 8.76 8.73
C THR A 74 -12.82 7.96 9.91
N TYR A 75 -12.21 6.81 10.25
CA TYR A 75 -12.63 6.07 11.45
C TYR A 75 -12.27 6.77 12.75
N GLY A 76 -11.16 7.52 12.79
CA GLY A 76 -10.78 8.37 13.92
C GLY A 76 -11.85 9.41 14.21
N ASP A 77 -12.29 10.15 13.19
CA ASP A 77 -13.36 11.14 13.33
C ASP A 77 -14.69 10.51 13.77
N LYS A 78 -15.04 9.34 13.21
CA LYS A 78 -16.21 8.57 13.67
C LYS A 78 -16.10 8.22 15.15
N VAL A 79 -14.94 7.75 15.62
CA VAL A 79 -14.72 7.43 17.05
C VAL A 79 -14.84 8.69 17.91
N LYS A 80 -14.20 9.81 17.53
CA LYS A 80 -14.32 11.08 18.26
C LYS A 80 -15.78 11.51 18.39
N GLN A 81 -16.56 11.44 17.30
CA GLN A 81 -18.00 11.74 17.32
C GLN A 81 -18.81 10.78 18.20
N LEU A 82 -18.48 9.49 18.23
CA LEU A 82 -19.18 8.49 19.05
C LEU A 82 -18.91 8.70 20.55
N VAL A 83 -17.67 9.08 20.90
CA VAL A 83 -17.29 9.41 22.27
C VAL A 83 -17.93 10.74 22.69
N SER A 84 -17.81 11.80 21.89
CA SER A 84 -18.33 13.13 22.22
C SER A 84 -19.86 13.17 22.37
N LYS A 85 -20.59 12.38 21.58
CA LYS A 85 -22.06 12.21 21.72
C LYS A 85 -22.47 11.62 23.06
N ARG A 86 -21.60 10.86 23.73
CA ARG A 86 -21.89 10.20 25.00
C ARG A 86 -21.41 11.03 26.17
N SER A 87 -20.19 11.55 26.10
CA SER A 87 -19.63 12.45 27.10
C SER A 87 -18.42 13.19 26.56
N THR A 88 -18.29 14.46 26.92
CA THR A 88 -17.09 15.28 26.67
C THR A 88 -16.16 15.34 27.87
N GLU A 89 -16.67 15.09 29.08
CA GLU A 89 -15.89 15.20 30.33
C GLU A 89 -15.57 13.85 30.98
N HIS A 90 -16.40 12.83 30.72
CA HIS A 90 -16.30 11.52 31.37
C HIS A 90 -15.77 10.45 30.44
N GLU A 91 -15.15 9.45 31.05
CA GLU A 91 -14.71 8.23 30.38
C GLU A 91 -15.92 7.44 29.85
N VAL A 92 -15.82 7.01 28.59
CA VAL A 92 -16.84 6.23 27.89
C VAL A 92 -16.29 4.83 27.64
N PRO A 93 -16.99 3.75 28.03
CA PRO A 93 -16.58 2.39 27.69
C PRO A 93 -16.50 2.22 26.18
N PHE A 94 -15.40 1.65 25.67
CA PHE A 94 -15.22 1.39 24.24
C PHE A 94 -16.37 0.56 23.66
N SER A 95 -16.82 -0.45 24.41
CA SER A 95 -17.98 -1.29 24.07
C SER A 95 -19.26 -0.50 23.87
N ALA A 96 -19.47 0.56 24.67
CA ALA A 96 -20.58 1.47 24.50
C ALA A 96 -20.38 2.36 23.26
N ALA A 97 -19.17 2.89 23.05
CA ALA A 97 -18.87 3.74 21.89
C ALA A 97 -19.16 3.02 20.56
N VAL A 98 -18.78 1.74 20.43
CA VAL A 98 -18.97 0.95 19.20
C VAL A 98 -20.27 0.13 19.16
N ALA A 99 -21.17 0.34 20.11
CA ALA A 99 -22.44 -0.38 20.16
C ALA A 99 -23.26 -0.11 18.88
N GLY A 100 -23.65 -1.19 18.19
CA GLY A 100 -24.40 -1.12 16.93
C GLY A 100 -23.55 -1.08 15.66
N MET A 101 -22.22 -1.08 15.78
CA MET A 101 -21.32 -1.19 14.62
C MET A 101 -21.25 -2.63 14.10
N GLN A 102 -21.00 -2.77 12.80
CA GLN A 102 -20.76 -4.07 12.20
C GLN A 102 -19.44 -4.67 12.71
N LYS A 103 -19.36 -5.99 12.79
CA LYS A 103 -18.18 -6.68 13.36
C LYS A 103 -16.86 -6.26 12.71
N TYR A 104 -16.85 -6.04 11.39
CA TYR A 104 -15.67 -5.60 10.65
C TYR A 104 -15.31 -4.13 10.92
N ASP A 105 -16.28 -3.30 11.30
CA ASP A 105 -16.06 -1.89 11.64
C ASP A 105 -15.54 -1.72 13.07
N VAL A 106 -15.87 -2.64 13.98
CA VAL A 106 -15.38 -2.59 15.38
C VAL A 106 -13.85 -2.69 15.41
N CYS A 107 -13.26 -3.59 14.62
CA CYS A 107 -11.80 -3.72 14.54
C CYS A 107 -11.15 -2.46 13.93
N ARG A 108 -11.78 -1.86 12.91
CA ARG A 108 -11.32 -0.62 12.27
C ARG A 108 -11.39 0.57 13.23
N ALA A 109 -12.49 0.69 13.97
CA ALA A 109 -12.65 1.69 15.02
C ALA A 109 -11.62 1.50 16.13
N PHE A 110 -11.36 0.27 16.56
CA PHE A 110 -10.34 -0.01 17.56
C PHE A 110 -8.94 0.43 17.11
N LEU A 111 -8.55 0.12 15.86
CA LEU A 111 -7.27 0.60 15.31
C LEU A 111 -7.20 2.12 15.25
N ALA A 112 -8.27 2.78 14.81
CA ALA A 112 -8.33 4.24 14.80
C ALA A 112 -8.26 4.83 16.22
N THR A 113 -8.88 4.20 17.22
CA THR A 113 -8.74 4.58 18.63
C THR A 113 -7.29 4.50 19.11
N LEU A 114 -6.56 3.45 18.74
CA LEU A 114 -5.14 3.34 19.09
C LEU A 114 -4.31 4.44 18.42
N GLN A 115 -4.62 4.79 17.17
CA GLN A 115 -3.97 5.90 16.48
C GLN A 115 -4.27 7.24 17.17
N LEU A 116 -5.54 7.51 17.48
CA LEU A 116 -5.94 8.70 18.24
C LEU A 116 -5.26 8.79 19.61
N ALA A 117 -5.03 7.64 20.26
CA ALA A 117 -4.30 7.62 21.52
C ALA A 117 -2.81 7.96 21.34
N ASN A 118 -2.20 7.45 20.27
CA ASN A 118 -0.81 7.79 19.93
C ASN A 118 -0.67 9.29 19.59
N ASP A 119 -1.67 9.87 18.93
CA ASP A 119 -1.70 11.29 18.56
C ASP A 119 -2.05 12.22 19.74
N GLY A 120 -2.43 11.63 20.89
CA GLY A 120 -2.82 12.37 22.10
C GLY A 120 -4.24 12.91 22.08
N ASN A 121 -5.04 12.55 21.08
CA ASN A 121 -6.44 12.95 20.97
C ASN A 121 -7.35 12.22 21.97
N VAL A 122 -7.05 10.96 22.27
CA VAL A 122 -7.86 10.11 23.16
C VAL A 122 -6.98 9.50 24.26
N GLU A 123 -7.42 9.58 25.51
CA GLU A 123 -6.80 8.88 26.62
C GLU A 123 -7.48 7.52 26.83
N LEU A 124 -6.67 6.48 27.06
CA LEU A 124 -7.13 5.10 27.28
C LEU A 124 -6.96 4.73 28.74
N SER A 125 -8.05 4.34 29.39
CA SER A 125 -8.05 3.81 30.75
C SER A 125 -8.59 2.37 30.75
N PHE A 126 -8.04 1.54 31.64
CA PHE A 126 -8.48 0.16 31.83
C PHE A 126 -8.97 0.01 33.26
N ASN A 127 -10.25 -0.35 33.44
CA ASN A 127 -10.74 -0.73 34.75
C ASN A 127 -10.51 -2.23 34.97
N ALA A 128 -9.58 -2.56 35.86
CA ALA A 128 -9.37 -3.94 36.30
C ALA A 128 -10.44 -4.32 37.34
N SER A 129 -11.69 -4.44 36.89
CA SER A 129 -12.74 -5.13 37.66
C SER A 129 -12.64 -6.62 37.33
N HIS A 130 -12.81 -7.46 38.36
CA HIS A 130 -12.22 -8.78 38.54
C HIS A 130 -12.55 -9.89 37.51
N ASP A 131 -13.19 -9.57 36.37
CA ASP A 131 -13.57 -10.55 35.34
C ASP A 131 -13.52 -10.06 33.88
N SER A 132 -13.26 -8.78 33.61
CA SER A 132 -13.09 -8.26 32.24
C SER A 132 -12.43 -6.88 32.27
N SER A 133 -11.23 -6.75 31.69
CA SER A 133 -10.60 -5.45 31.47
C SER A 133 -11.42 -4.67 30.45
N SER A 134 -12.30 -3.77 30.90
CA SER A 134 -13.06 -2.91 30.00
C SER A 134 -12.23 -1.68 29.66
N LEU A 135 -11.95 -1.53 28.37
CA LEU A 135 -11.31 -0.34 27.83
C LEU A 135 -12.28 0.84 27.89
N HIS A 136 -11.82 1.96 28.41
CA HIS A 136 -12.55 3.22 28.46
C HIS A 136 -11.75 4.30 27.71
N LEU A 137 -12.50 5.20 27.08
CA LEU A 137 -11.99 6.27 26.23
C LEU A 137 -12.37 7.62 26.82
N LYS A 138 -11.44 8.55 26.82
CA LYS A 138 -11.71 9.96 27.13
C LYS A 138 -11.15 10.84 26.02
N LEU A 139 -12.00 11.71 25.47
CA LEU A 139 -11.56 12.65 24.45
C LEU A 139 -10.79 13.79 25.12
N VAL A 140 -9.55 14.03 24.68
CA VAL A 140 -8.66 15.07 25.22
C VAL A 140 -8.58 16.25 24.26
N HIS A 141 -8.37 15.98 22.97
CA HIS A 141 -8.29 16.98 21.93
C HIS A 141 -9.20 16.61 20.76
N ASP A 142 -9.97 17.58 20.27
CA ASP A 142 -10.90 17.39 19.15
C ASP A 142 -10.21 17.59 17.78
N GLU A 143 -9.26 18.52 17.74
CA GLU A 143 -8.46 18.87 16.57
C GLU A 143 -7.49 17.76 16.15
N ASP A 144 -7.25 17.60 14.85
CA ASP A 144 -6.31 16.60 14.33
C ASP A 144 -4.84 16.99 14.63
N MET A 145 -4.34 16.49 15.77
CA MET A 145 -2.96 16.71 16.21
C MET A 145 -1.95 16.02 15.30
N HIS A 146 -2.31 14.88 14.71
CA HIS A 146 -1.44 14.17 13.79
C HIS A 146 -1.18 14.99 12.53
N ALA A 147 -2.25 15.48 11.89
CA ALA A 147 -2.13 16.33 10.73
C ALA A 147 -1.33 17.60 11.06
N ALA A 148 -1.63 18.27 12.18
CA ALA A 148 -0.88 19.44 12.61
C ALA A 148 0.62 19.16 12.83
N MET A 149 0.96 18.01 13.44
CA MET A 149 2.35 17.59 13.67
C MET A 149 3.07 17.24 12.36
N VAL A 150 2.42 16.51 11.45
CA VAL A 150 3.00 16.13 10.16
C VAL A 150 3.29 17.35 9.30
N HIS A 151 2.35 18.30 9.24
CA HIS A 151 2.53 19.53 8.44
C HIS A 151 3.63 20.44 8.99
N SER A 152 3.92 20.35 10.31
CA SER A 152 4.98 21.12 10.96
C SER A 152 6.30 20.34 11.11
N TYR A 153 6.34 19.06 10.71
CA TYR A 153 7.53 18.23 10.88
C TYR A 153 8.67 18.71 9.98
N VAL A 154 9.79 19.04 10.62
CA VAL A 154 11.05 19.34 9.94
C VAL A 154 12.10 18.34 10.43
N ALA A 155 12.67 17.57 9.50
CA ALA A 155 13.67 16.56 9.85
C ALA A 155 14.84 17.19 10.64
N PRO A 156 15.32 16.54 11.73
CA PRO A 156 16.41 17.07 12.56
C PRO A 156 17.69 17.39 11.78
N SER A 157 17.93 16.67 10.69
CA SER A 157 19.05 16.89 9.78
C SER A 157 18.97 18.25 9.06
N ILE A 158 17.77 18.70 8.67
CA ILE A 158 17.53 20.01 8.03
C ILE A 158 17.76 21.14 9.04
N LEU A 159 17.28 20.97 10.29
CA LEU A 159 17.50 21.93 11.36
C LEU A 159 19.01 22.09 11.68
N SER A 160 19.74 20.98 11.67
CA SER A 160 21.18 20.96 11.94
C SER A 160 22.00 21.59 10.81
N ALA A 161 21.59 21.40 9.55
CA ALA A 161 22.22 22.03 8.38
C ALA A 161 22.02 23.56 8.37
N ARG A 162 20.83 24.04 8.75
CA ARG A 162 20.52 25.47 8.85
C ARG A 162 21.38 26.18 9.91
N LYS A 163 21.66 25.47 11.02
CA LYS A 163 22.55 25.95 12.10
C LYS A 163 24.04 25.98 11.70
N LYS A 164 24.50 25.04 10.85
CA LYS A 164 25.86 25.08 10.26
C LYS A 164 26.04 26.23 9.27
N LYS A 165 25.01 26.57 8.48
CA LYS A 165 25.05 27.75 7.59
C LYS A 165 25.13 29.08 8.35
N GLN A 166 24.66 29.14 9.60
CA GLN A 166 24.80 30.32 10.48
C GLN A 166 26.08 30.32 11.33
N LYS A 167 26.79 29.18 11.46
CA LYS A 167 28.04 29.06 12.22
C LYS A 167 29.18 28.55 11.34
N GLY A 168 29.67 29.42 10.44
CA GLY A 168 31.02 29.31 9.87
C GLY A 168 31.23 30.08 8.55
N PRO A 169 32.38 30.74 8.31
CA PRO A 169 33.30 31.38 9.27
C PRO A 169 32.96 32.87 9.44
N GLY A 170 33.24 33.42 10.62
CA GLY A 170 33.38 34.86 10.76
C GLY A 170 34.63 35.32 10.04
N PHE A 171 34.49 35.78 8.80
CA PHE A 171 35.49 36.58 8.09
C PHE A 171 34.84 37.21 6.85
N THR A 172 34.17 38.36 7.01
CA THR A 172 34.01 39.43 5.98
C THR A 172 33.17 40.62 6.48
N THR A 173 33.05 40.92 7.78
CA THR A 173 32.35 42.15 8.20
C THR A 173 33.21 43.42 8.11
N GLY A 174 34.48 43.32 7.72
CA GLY A 174 35.34 44.51 7.50
C GLY A 174 35.44 44.96 6.03
N LEU A 175 35.39 44.03 5.07
CA LEU A 175 35.60 44.36 3.66
C LEU A 175 34.34 44.89 2.98
N GLU A 176 33.15 44.39 3.30
CA GLU A 176 31.90 44.92 2.72
C GLU A 176 31.58 46.32 3.23
N GLU A 177 31.90 46.64 4.49
CA GLU A 177 31.73 48.00 5.03
C GLU A 177 32.71 49.00 4.40
N VAL A 178 33.95 48.57 4.13
CA VAL A 178 34.95 49.38 3.42
C VAL A 178 34.60 49.55 1.94
N ILE A 179 34.14 48.48 1.26
CA ILE A 179 33.72 48.51 -0.14
C ILE A 179 32.46 49.38 -0.33
N SER A 180 31.51 49.33 0.61
CA SER A 180 30.33 50.19 0.59
C SER A 180 30.65 51.67 0.85
N ARG A 181 31.74 51.98 1.56
CA ARG A 181 32.20 53.35 1.85
C ARG A 181 33.23 53.89 0.85
N MET A 182 33.69 53.08 -0.10
CA MET A 182 34.64 53.51 -1.13
C MET A 182 34.12 54.59 -2.10
N PRO A 183 32.83 54.65 -2.47
CA PRO A 183 32.30 55.77 -3.27
C PRO A 183 32.43 57.11 -2.53
N ASP A 184 32.11 57.14 -1.22
CA ASP A 184 32.12 58.34 -0.39
C ASP A 184 33.55 58.84 -0.09
N LEU A 185 34.51 57.92 0.07
CA LEU A 185 35.91 58.26 0.32
C LEU A 185 36.62 58.83 -0.92
N MET A 186 36.22 58.42 -2.13
CA MET A 186 36.71 59.02 -3.38
C MET A 186 36.13 60.43 -3.56
N GLU A 187 34.87 60.66 -3.19
CA GLU A 187 34.22 61.97 -3.31
C GLU A 187 34.78 62.98 -2.30
N GLN A 188 35.13 62.55 -1.08
CA GLN A 188 35.81 63.38 -0.09
C GLN A 188 37.27 63.70 -0.46
N ARG A 189 37.96 62.80 -1.18
CA ARG A 189 39.32 63.05 -1.66
C ARG A 189 39.37 64.00 -2.86
N MET A 190 38.36 63.98 -3.73
CA MET A 190 38.21 64.96 -4.83
C MET A 190 37.84 66.35 -4.29
N LYS A 191 36.94 66.44 -3.31
CA LYS A 191 36.56 67.74 -2.69
C LYS A 191 37.65 68.34 -1.79
N GLY A 192 38.61 67.54 -1.32
CA GLY A 192 39.72 67.99 -0.48
C GLY A 192 40.93 68.54 -1.25
N SER A 193 41.01 68.34 -2.57
CA SER A 193 42.12 68.86 -3.41
C SER A 193 41.78 70.14 -4.19
N GLU A 194 40.53 70.64 -4.10
CA GLU A 194 40.08 71.88 -4.77
C GLU A 194 39.99 73.10 -3.83
N VAL A 195 40.52 73.04 -2.60
CA VAL A 195 40.45 74.17 -1.62
C VAL A 195 41.83 74.65 -1.15
N SER A 196 42.88 74.47 -1.97
CA SER A 196 44.22 75.03 -1.68
C SER A 196 44.84 75.84 -2.82
N GLU A 197 44.13 76.10 -3.91
CA GLU A 197 44.51 77.13 -4.91
C GLU A 197 43.27 77.99 -5.19
N GLU A 198 43.46 79.32 -5.22
CA GLU A 198 42.46 80.41 -5.24
C GLU A 198 41.97 80.85 -3.83
N VAL A 199 42.28 82.03 -3.27
CA VAL A 199 42.78 83.30 -3.79
C VAL A 199 43.56 84.01 -2.66
N GLY A 200 44.83 84.31 -2.92
CA GLY A 200 45.46 85.54 -2.48
C GLY A 200 45.40 86.55 -3.62
#